data_AF-A0A2S7U1R0-F1
#
_entry.id   AF-A0A2S7U1R0-F1
#
_cell.length_a   1.000
_cell.length_b   1.000
_cell.length_c   1.000
_cell.angle_alpha   90.00
_cell.angle_beta   90.00
_cell.angle_gamma   90.00
#
_symmetry.space_group_name_H-M   'P 1'
#
loop_
_entity.id
_entity.type
_entity.pdbx_description
1 polymer ?
#
loop_
_entity_poly.entity_id
_entity_poly.type
_entity_poly.pdbx_seq_one_letter_code
_entity_poly.pdbx_strand_id
1 'polypeptide(L)'
;MRLLILLTTLLISLPLAAQIRVSLESNNKQYLSYEPIHVTVTIANQTGSPLTLRNTDGNSWIEFIVHNQSGRVINKVKEIGYKGTTIPTAERIQSSFILNNAYDLAQPGNYQVSAMIRTPTQGHSEGTRSPGVYFTVNRGVPTWRTKVGVPGVTGDEREYRILNYSGSGTPQIYVQVEDVKRGHILATYSMGRILAFRKAVKAIDRSNNLHVLFLTTPELYCHTIVNTFGKTTKRNYYKSVSNTHPELLTHKHGGVSVINATFYDPTKEMEEKEKFHKLSELPAGYEQ
;
A
#
# COMPACT_ATOMS: atom_id res chain seq x y z
N MET A 1 70.64 -4.35 31.47
CA MET A 1 70.02 -3.06 31.10
C MET A 1 69.23 -3.29 29.81
N ARG A 2 67.89 -3.19 29.86
CA ARG A 2 66.96 -2.78 28.76
C ARG A 2 66.99 -3.58 27.44
N LEU A 3 65.89 -4.01 26.82
CA LEU A 3 64.45 -3.86 27.00
C LEU A 3 63.80 -4.86 26.00
N LEU A 4 63.03 -5.83 26.46
CA LEU A 4 62.28 -6.75 25.61
C LEU A 4 60.94 -6.07 25.25
N ILE A 5 60.80 -5.52 24.04
CA ILE A 5 59.54 -4.95 23.58
C ILE A 5 58.73 -6.06 22.91
N LEU A 6 57.81 -6.64 23.68
CA LEU A 6 56.79 -7.56 23.21
C LEU A 6 55.63 -6.72 22.65
N LEU A 7 55.60 -6.49 21.34
CA LEU A 7 54.52 -5.78 20.66
C LEU A 7 53.32 -6.74 20.54
N THR A 8 52.39 -6.66 21.50
CA THR A 8 51.14 -7.41 21.51
C THR A 8 50.18 -6.80 20.49
N THR A 9 50.11 -7.42 19.31
CA THR A 9 49.09 -7.13 18.30
C THR A 9 47.73 -7.61 18.79
N LEU A 10 46.95 -6.70 19.36
CA LEU A 10 45.55 -6.91 19.68
C LEU A 10 44.76 -7.00 18.37
N LEU A 11 44.58 -8.21 17.83
CA LEU A 11 43.59 -8.48 16.79
C LEU A 11 42.20 -8.24 17.39
N ILE A 12 41.64 -7.07 17.11
CA ILE A 12 40.23 -6.79 17.29
C ILE A 12 39.49 -7.67 16.26
N SER A 13 39.03 -8.84 16.68
CA SER A 13 38.10 -9.65 15.91
C SER A 13 36.77 -8.91 15.83
N LEU A 14 36.59 -8.11 14.78
CA LEU A 14 35.28 -7.57 14.44
C LEU A 14 34.33 -8.76 14.28
N PRO A 15 33.16 -8.77 14.96
CA PRO A 15 32.20 -9.85 14.79
C PRO A 15 31.81 -9.88 13.30
N LEU A 16 32.15 -10.99 12.63
CA LEU A 16 31.79 -11.24 11.25
C LEU A 16 30.26 -11.14 11.16
N ALA A 17 29.81 -10.09 10.46
CA ALA A 17 28.41 -9.70 10.38
C ALA A 17 27.54 -10.87 9.94
N ALA A 18 26.34 -10.95 10.53
CA ALA A 18 25.32 -11.98 10.34
C ALA A 18 25.31 -12.56 8.91
N GLN A 19 25.50 -13.89 8.81
CA GLN A 19 25.51 -14.62 7.53
C GLN A 19 24.16 -14.57 6.80
N ILE A 20 23.11 -14.09 7.48
CA ILE A 20 21.81 -13.78 6.92
C ILE A 20 21.58 -12.29 7.13
N ARG A 21 21.27 -11.55 6.06
CA ARG A 21 20.92 -10.14 6.15
C ARG A 21 19.42 -9.97 5.90
N VAL A 22 18.73 -9.33 6.84
CA VAL A 22 17.30 -9.08 6.75
C VAL A 22 17.07 -7.57 6.74
N SER A 23 16.34 -7.08 5.75
CA SER A 23 15.78 -5.73 5.76
C SER A 23 14.27 -5.78 5.62
N LEU A 24 13.64 -4.75 6.15
CA LEU A 24 12.20 -4.54 6.10
C LEU A 24 11.96 -3.14 5.54
N GLU A 25 10.97 -3.01 4.68
CA GLU A 25 10.52 -1.74 4.15
C GLU A 25 8.99 -1.70 4.21
N SER A 26 8.44 -0.53 4.51
CA SER A 26 6.99 -0.28 4.47
C SER A 26 6.67 0.45 3.18
N ASN A 27 5.62 0.04 2.47
CA ASN A 27 5.28 0.62 1.17
C ASN A 27 4.92 2.11 1.29
N ASN A 28 4.35 2.52 2.42
CA ASN A 28 4.06 3.90 2.76
C ASN A 28 4.56 4.23 4.17
N LYS A 29 4.78 5.53 4.43
CA LYS A 29 5.07 6.04 5.78
C LYS A 29 3.80 6.36 6.57
N GLN A 30 2.68 6.53 5.89
CA GLN A 30 1.39 6.89 6.47
C GLN A 30 0.30 6.02 5.84
N TYR A 31 -0.62 5.56 6.69
CA TYR A 31 -1.78 4.77 6.32
C TYR A 31 -3.02 5.37 6.99
N LEU A 32 -4.21 5.10 6.46
CA LEU A 32 -5.46 5.32 7.17
C LEU A 32 -5.83 4.10 8.04
N SER A 33 -6.60 4.34 9.09
CA SER A 33 -7.25 3.26 9.85
C SER A 33 -7.97 2.30 8.90
N TYR A 34 -7.73 0.99 9.10
CA TYR A 34 -8.23 -0.12 8.27
C TYR A 34 -7.65 -0.20 6.85
N GLU A 35 -6.68 0.63 6.49
CA GLU A 35 -5.91 0.46 5.26
C GLU A 35 -4.93 -0.72 5.39
N PRO A 36 -4.81 -1.59 4.36
CA PRO A 36 -3.79 -2.63 4.34
C PRO A 36 -2.37 -2.08 4.40
N ILE A 37 -1.64 -2.47 5.44
CA ILE A 37 -0.24 -2.10 5.67
C ILE A 37 0.65 -3.15 5.01
N HIS A 38 1.05 -2.85 3.78
CA HIS A 38 2.00 -3.66 3.01
C HIS A 38 3.43 -3.39 3.47
N VAL A 39 4.14 -4.47 3.79
CA VAL A 39 5.57 -4.45 4.09
C VAL A 39 6.31 -5.44 3.19
N THR A 40 7.52 -5.09 2.80
CA THR A 40 8.39 -5.92 1.98
C THR A 40 9.61 -6.31 2.80
N VAL A 41 9.83 -7.61 2.93
CA VAL A 41 11.00 -8.18 3.61
C VAL A 41 11.98 -8.62 2.54
N THR A 42 13.22 -8.17 2.64
CA THR A 42 14.32 -8.66 1.81
C THR A 42 15.25 -9.51 2.67
N ILE A 43 15.53 -10.73 2.21
CA ILE A 43 16.42 -11.67 2.90
C ILE A 43 17.55 -11.99 1.94
N ALA A 44 18.79 -11.68 2.33
CA ALA A 44 19.98 -12.04 1.59
C ALA A 44 20.72 -13.16 2.32
N ASN A 45 20.95 -14.26 1.60
CA ASN A 45 21.74 -15.39 2.08
C ASN A 45 23.21 -15.14 1.77
N GLN A 46 24.00 -14.82 2.79
CA GLN A 46 25.45 -14.67 2.71
C GLN A 46 26.17 -15.85 3.38
N THR A 47 25.44 -16.93 3.70
CA THR A 47 26.02 -18.17 4.21
C THR A 47 26.68 -18.95 3.06
N GLY A 48 27.50 -19.95 3.39
CA GLY A 48 28.10 -20.84 2.40
C GLY A 48 27.16 -21.91 1.84
N SER A 49 25.91 -22.00 2.32
CA SER A 49 24.96 -23.06 1.96
C SER A 49 23.57 -22.51 1.64
N PRO A 50 22.71 -23.29 0.96
CA PRO A 50 21.32 -22.88 0.75
C PRO A 50 20.58 -22.67 2.08
N LEU A 51 19.93 -21.51 2.22
CA LEU A 51 19.14 -21.15 3.40
C LEU A 51 17.69 -21.62 3.21
N THR A 52 17.29 -22.63 3.98
CA THR A 52 15.90 -23.13 3.97
C THR A 52 15.09 -22.50 5.09
N LEU A 53 13.97 -21.85 4.75
CA LEU A 53 13.05 -21.20 5.68
C LEU A 53 11.68 -21.89 5.59
N ARG A 54 11.19 -22.44 6.69
CA ARG A 54 9.89 -23.10 6.76
C ARG A 54 9.35 -23.07 8.18
N ASN A 55 8.03 -23.07 8.31
CA ASN A 55 7.42 -23.21 9.63
C ASN A 55 7.77 -24.60 10.21
N THR A 56 8.03 -24.65 11.50
CA THR A 56 8.15 -25.88 12.29
C THR A 56 7.02 -25.92 13.33
N ASP A 57 6.89 -27.03 14.06
CA ASP A 57 5.82 -27.18 15.05
C ASP A 57 5.89 -26.04 16.08
N GLY A 58 4.87 -25.19 16.06
CA GLY A 58 4.75 -24.03 16.94
C GLY A 58 5.59 -22.80 16.58
N ASN A 59 6.41 -22.82 15.51
CA ASN A 59 7.28 -21.70 15.15
C ASN A 59 7.19 -21.32 13.67
N SER A 60 6.73 -20.10 13.40
CA SER A 60 6.81 -19.51 12.06
C SER A 60 8.23 -19.07 11.74
N TRP A 61 8.70 -19.33 10.52
CA TRP A 61 10.04 -18.91 10.07
C TRP A 61 10.17 -17.39 9.96
N ILE A 62 9.05 -16.69 9.87
CA ILE A 62 8.97 -15.23 9.89
C ILE A 62 7.95 -14.78 10.93
N GLU A 63 8.34 -13.78 11.70
CA GLU A 63 7.48 -13.08 12.65
C GLU A 63 7.68 -11.57 12.54
N PHE A 64 6.62 -10.81 12.80
CA PHE A 64 6.68 -9.35 12.83
C PHE A 64 6.54 -8.88 14.26
N ILE A 65 7.52 -8.16 14.77
CA ILE A 65 7.44 -7.57 16.11
C ILE A 65 6.98 -6.14 15.93
N VAL A 66 5.73 -5.87 16.33
CA VAL A 66 5.10 -4.55 16.20
C VAL A 66 5.01 -3.87 17.57
N HIS A 67 5.50 -2.64 17.64
CA HIS A 67 5.38 -1.77 18.81
C HIS A 67 4.47 -0.59 18.49
N ASN A 68 3.67 -0.16 19.47
CA ASN A 68 2.93 1.08 19.40
C ASN A 68 3.80 2.28 19.82
N GLN A 69 3.21 3.48 19.82
CA GLN A 69 3.86 4.72 20.23
C GLN A 69 4.40 4.74 21.67
N SER A 70 3.85 3.92 22.58
CA SER A 70 4.34 3.80 23.95
C SER A 70 5.45 2.76 24.09
N GLY A 71 5.94 2.18 22.99
CA GLY A 71 6.92 1.10 22.98
C GLY A 71 6.36 -0.28 23.34
N ARG A 72 5.05 -0.40 23.59
CA ARG A 72 4.42 -1.67 23.97
C ARG A 72 4.25 -2.56 22.74
N VAL A 73 4.57 -3.84 22.90
CA VAL A 73 4.37 -4.87 21.87
C VAL A 73 2.86 -5.09 21.63
N ILE A 74 2.48 -5.14 20.36
CA ILE A 74 1.13 -5.48 19.91
C ILE A 74 1.12 -6.96 19.58
N ASN A 75 0.27 -7.70 20.30
CA ASN A 75 0.14 -9.14 20.10
C ASN A 75 -0.61 -9.44 18.80
N LYS A 76 -0.27 -10.57 18.18
CA LYS A 76 -1.03 -11.13 17.08
C LYS A 76 -2.45 -11.45 17.55
N VAL A 77 -3.44 -11.07 16.73
CA VAL A 77 -4.85 -11.46 16.89
C VAL A 77 -5.12 -12.75 16.13
N LYS A 78 -4.32 -13.04 15.09
CA LYS A 78 -4.45 -14.23 14.26
C LYS A 78 -3.08 -14.76 13.85
N GLU A 79 -2.91 -16.08 13.95
CA GLU A 79 -1.73 -16.76 13.43
C GLU A 79 -1.81 -16.94 11.91
N ILE A 80 -0.69 -16.71 11.23
CA ILE A 80 -0.58 -16.83 9.77
C ILE A 80 0.55 -17.78 9.42
N GLY A 81 0.20 -18.87 8.75
CA GLY A 81 1.17 -19.77 8.13
C GLY A 81 1.70 -19.18 6.84
N TYR A 82 2.95 -18.70 6.84
CA TYR A 82 3.61 -18.26 5.62
C TYR A 82 4.23 -19.44 4.89
N LYS A 83 4.13 -19.46 3.55
CA LYS A 83 4.76 -20.49 2.73
C LYS A 83 6.28 -20.44 2.93
N GLY A 84 6.89 -21.60 3.14
CA GLY A 84 8.35 -21.71 3.23
C GLY A 84 9.03 -21.40 1.89
N THR A 85 10.33 -21.13 1.94
CA THR A 85 11.16 -20.80 0.79
C THR A 85 12.60 -21.27 1.01
N THR A 86 13.34 -21.44 -0.07
CA THR A 86 14.77 -21.76 -0.04
C THR A 86 15.52 -20.70 -0.83
N ILE A 87 16.55 -20.12 -0.24
CA ILE A 87 17.35 -19.06 -0.83
C ILE A 87 18.75 -19.63 -1.12
N PRO A 88 19.17 -19.69 -2.40
CA PRO A 88 20.51 -20.14 -2.75
C PRO A 88 21.60 -19.29 -2.08
N THR A 89 22.81 -19.84 -2.02
CA THR A 89 23.99 -19.12 -1.54
C THR A 89 24.23 -17.85 -2.36
N ALA A 90 24.58 -16.74 -1.70
CA ALA A 90 24.83 -15.43 -2.31
C ALA A 90 23.64 -14.80 -3.05
N GLU A 91 22.42 -15.31 -2.87
CA GLU A 91 21.20 -14.74 -3.43
C GLU A 91 20.36 -13.97 -2.42
N ARG A 92 19.41 -13.20 -2.93
CA ARG A 92 18.40 -12.49 -2.12
C ARG A 92 17.01 -12.69 -2.68
N ILE A 93 16.03 -12.76 -1.79
CA ILE A 93 14.61 -12.78 -2.15
C ILE A 93 13.89 -11.58 -1.53
N GLN A 94 12.80 -11.17 -2.18
CA GLN A 94 11.86 -10.19 -1.64
C GLN A 94 10.49 -10.84 -1.47
N SER A 95 9.83 -10.58 -0.36
CA SER A 95 8.49 -11.10 -0.07
C SER A 95 7.63 -10.01 0.54
N SER A 96 6.43 -9.84 -0.01
CA SER A 96 5.47 -8.84 0.46
C SER A 96 4.43 -9.47 1.40
N PHE A 97 4.13 -8.75 2.48
CA PHE A 97 3.21 -9.18 3.53
C PHE A 97 2.24 -8.05 3.87
N ILE A 98 1.07 -8.41 4.40
CA ILE A 98 0.06 -7.48 4.89
C ILE A 98 -0.05 -7.66 6.41
N LEU A 99 0.33 -6.65 7.18
CA LEU A 99 0.37 -6.75 8.65
C LEU A 99 -1.02 -6.89 9.27
N ASN A 100 -2.03 -6.20 8.72
CA ASN A 100 -3.40 -6.19 9.25
C ASN A 100 -4.08 -7.58 9.25
N ASN A 101 -3.53 -8.56 8.52
CA ASN A 101 -4.06 -9.92 8.53
C ASN A 101 -3.80 -10.62 9.88
N ALA A 102 -2.75 -10.21 10.61
CA ALA A 102 -2.32 -10.82 11.87
C ALA A 102 -2.41 -9.85 13.07
N TYR A 103 -2.24 -8.55 12.86
CA TYR A 103 -2.21 -7.52 13.92
C TYR A 103 -3.39 -6.56 13.78
N ASP A 104 -4.02 -6.19 14.90
CA ASP A 104 -4.97 -5.08 14.92
C ASP A 104 -4.22 -3.73 14.94
N LEU A 105 -4.16 -3.10 13.78
CA LEU A 105 -3.51 -1.81 13.54
C LEU A 105 -4.53 -0.74 13.11
N ALA A 106 -5.80 -0.90 13.48
CA ALA A 106 -6.84 0.06 13.13
C ALA A 106 -6.74 1.36 13.94
N GLN A 107 -6.17 1.29 15.14
CA GLN A 107 -6.08 2.46 16.02
C GLN A 107 -5.11 3.51 15.46
N PRO A 108 -5.50 4.79 15.40
CA PRO A 108 -4.59 5.85 15.02
C PRO A 108 -3.39 5.95 15.98
N GLY A 109 -2.19 6.16 15.43
CA GLY A 109 -0.97 6.27 16.21
C GLY A 109 0.28 5.98 15.39
N ASN A 110 1.44 6.14 16.03
CA ASN A 110 2.72 5.76 15.47
C ASN A 110 3.06 4.30 15.83
N TYR A 111 3.60 3.58 14.86
CA TYR A 111 3.98 2.19 15.01
C TYR A 111 5.40 1.97 14.52
N GLN A 112 6.08 1.01 15.14
CA GLN A 112 7.35 0.48 14.68
C GLN A 112 7.18 -1.01 14.43
N VAL A 113 7.63 -1.49 13.27
CA VAL A 113 7.64 -2.91 12.94
C VAL A 113 9.05 -3.35 12.61
N SER A 114 9.39 -4.59 12.99
CA SER A 114 10.61 -5.27 12.56
C SER A 114 10.27 -6.71 12.22
N ALA A 115 10.99 -7.30 11.26
CA ALA A 115 10.87 -8.71 10.93
C ALA A 115 11.92 -9.51 11.70
N MET A 116 11.54 -10.68 12.19
CA MET A 116 12.42 -11.69 12.75
C MET A 116 12.37 -12.92 11.85
N ILE A 117 13.52 -13.32 11.32
CA ILE A 117 13.66 -14.50 10.47
C ILE A 117 14.36 -15.61 11.26
N ARG A 118 13.78 -16.81 11.22
CA ARG A 118 14.27 -18.00 11.91
C ARG A 118 14.51 -19.13 10.92
N THR A 119 15.63 -19.81 11.09
CA THR A 119 15.88 -21.09 10.45
C THR A 119 15.14 -22.20 11.23
N PRO A 120 14.91 -23.38 10.62
CA PRO A 120 14.21 -24.48 11.29
C PRO A 120 14.91 -25.02 12.56
N THR A 121 16.20 -24.73 12.73
CA THR A 121 16.99 -25.17 13.89
C THR A 121 16.94 -24.17 15.06
N GLN A 122 16.41 -22.98 14.83
CA GLN A 122 16.40 -21.89 15.82
C GLN A 122 15.13 -21.92 16.67
N GLY A 123 15.28 -21.60 17.96
CA GLY A 123 14.18 -21.48 18.91
C GLY A 123 13.39 -20.16 18.79
N HIS A 124 12.34 -20.00 19.62
CA HIS A 124 11.44 -18.85 19.56
C HIS A 124 12.13 -17.49 19.83
N SER A 125 13.08 -17.44 20.75
CA SER A 125 13.85 -16.23 21.08
C SER A 125 15.07 -16.01 20.18
N GLU A 126 15.36 -16.96 19.28
CA GLU A 126 16.48 -16.90 18.35
C GLU A 126 16.01 -16.39 16.99
N GLY A 127 16.95 -15.90 16.18
CA GLY A 127 16.68 -15.43 14.83
C GLY A 127 17.47 -14.17 14.46
N THR A 128 17.39 -13.83 13.18
CA THR A 128 17.96 -12.58 12.64
C THR A 128 16.87 -11.54 12.51
N ARG A 129 17.04 -10.40 13.20
CA ARG A 129 16.08 -9.29 13.20
C ARG A 129 16.47 -8.23 12.17
N SER A 130 15.48 -7.69 11.46
CA SER A 130 15.66 -6.49 10.64
C SER A 130 15.76 -5.24 11.52
N PRO A 131 16.34 -4.14 11.00
CA PRO A 131 16.08 -2.81 11.54
C PRO A 131 14.56 -2.53 11.61
N GLY A 132 14.18 -1.66 12.55
CA GLY A 132 12.80 -1.22 12.70
C GLY A 132 12.38 -0.21 11.64
N VAL A 133 11.19 -0.37 11.10
CA VAL A 133 10.53 0.57 10.18
C VAL A 133 9.38 1.24 10.90
N TYR A 134 9.29 2.57 10.76
CA TYR A 134 8.24 3.37 11.36
C TYR A 134 7.17 3.74 10.34
N PHE A 135 5.91 3.70 10.77
CA PHE A 135 4.78 4.22 10.02
C PHE A 135 3.72 4.79 10.95
N THR A 136 2.88 5.66 10.42
CA THR A 136 1.77 6.28 11.17
C THR A 136 0.44 5.81 10.60
N VAL A 137 -0.47 5.38 11.46
CA VAL A 137 -1.87 5.16 11.12
C VAL A 137 -2.66 6.39 11.52
N ASN A 138 -3.38 6.97 10.57
CA ASN A 138 -4.15 8.19 10.75
C ASN A 138 -5.65 7.90 10.70
N ARG A 139 -6.43 8.70 11.40
CA ARG A 139 -7.89 8.65 11.30
C ARG A 139 -8.34 9.37 10.04
N GLY A 140 -9.03 8.67 9.16
CA GLY A 140 -9.73 9.31 8.04
C GLY A 140 -11.02 9.98 8.51
N VAL A 141 -11.34 11.14 7.95
CA VAL A 141 -12.63 11.81 8.18
C VAL A 141 -13.56 11.56 6.99
N PRO A 142 -14.71 10.90 7.19
CA PRO A 142 -15.66 10.68 6.10
C PRO A 142 -16.32 12.00 5.71
N THR A 143 -16.26 12.32 4.43
CA THR A 143 -16.89 13.52 3.82
C THR A 143 -18.24 13.20 3.19
N TRP A 144 -18.49 11.92 2.90
CA TRP A 144 -19.74 11.41 2.36
C TRP A 144 -19.91 9.96 2.78
N ARG A 145 -21.16 9.56 3.00
CA ARG A 145 -21.54 8.18 3.30
C ARG A 145 -22.89 7.85 2.70
N THR A 146 -23.08 6.59 2.32
CA THR A 146 -24.40 6.05 1.97
C THR A 146 -24.47 4.57 2.29
N LYS A 147 -25.66 4.11 2.66
CA LYS A 147 -25.95 2.68 2.81
C LYS A 147 -26.59 2.12 1.54
N VAL A 148 -26.25 0.89 1.19
CA VAL A 148 -26.84 0.13 0.08
C VAL A 148 -27.01 -1.32 0.46
N GLY A 149 -27.98 -2.02 -0.15
CA GLY A 149 -28.10 -3.46 -0.02
C GLY A 149 -27.04 -4.20 -0.83
N VAL A 150 -26.74 -5.45 -0.46
CA VAL A 150 -25.89 -6.35 -1.25
C VAL A 150 -26.74 -7.12 -2.27
N PRO A 151 -26.49 -6.99 -3.59
CA PRO A 151 -27.21 -7.77 -4.59
C PRO A 151 -27.08 -9.28 -4.33
N GLY A 152 -28.20 -9.99 -4.36
CA GLY A 152 -28.25 -11.45 -4.16
C GLY A 152 -28.22 -11.92 -2.70
N VAL A 153 -28.09 -11.01 -1.72
CA VAL A 153 -28.08 -11.37 -0.29
C VAL A 153 -29.05 -10.49 0.49
N THR A 154 -30.18 -11.07 0.89
CA THR A 154 -31.23 -10.35 1.62
C THR A 154 -30.77 -9.96 3.02
N GLY A 155 -30.99 -8.70 3.39
CA GLY A 155 -30.69 -8.18 4.74
C GLY A 155 -29.21 -7.89 5.01
N ASP A 156 -28.32 -8.09 4.03
CA ASP A 156 -26.94 -7.64 4.12
C ASP A 156 -26.82 -6.23 3.52
N GLU A 157 -26.25 -5.31 4.29
CA GLU A 157 -26.04 -3.91 3.90
C GLU A 157 -24.54 -3.57 3.88
N ARG A 158 -24.20 -2.60 3.03
CA ARG A 158 -22.88 -1.98 2.98
C ARG A 158 -23.01 -0.49 3.21
N GLU A 159 -22.13 0.06 4.04
CA GLU A 159 -21.95 1.50 4.10
C GLU A 159 -20.69 1.87 3.33
N TYR A 160 -20.87 2.60 2.23
CA TYR A 160 -19.77 3.26 1.56
C TYR A 160 -19.44 4.57 2.26
N ARG A 161 -18.16 4.86 2.41
CA ARG A 161 -17.65 6.14 2.90
C ARG A 161 -16.57 6.66 1.97
N ILE A 162 -16.61 7.96 1.70
CA ILE A 162 -15.54 8.69 1.00
C ILE A 162 -14.78 9.50 2.03
N LEU A 163 -13.48 9.28 2.11
CA LEU A 163 -12.60 9.98 3.04
C LEU A 163 -11.60 10.79 2.23
N ASN A 164 -11.28 12.00 2.70
CA ASN A 164 -10.17 12.77 2.17
C ASN A 164 -9.07 12.78 3.22
N TYR A 165 -7.83 12.57 2.77
CA TYR A 165 -6.66 12.65 3.62
C TYR A 165 -5.57 13.44 2.92
N SER A 166 -5.12 14.52 3.55
CA SER A 166 -4.06 15.38 3.03
C SER A 166 -2.71 15.21 3.73
N GLY A 167 -2.67 14.58 4.91
CA GLY A 167 -1.43 14.26 5.64
C GLY A 167 -0.31 15.31 5.50
N SER A 168 0.92 14.83 5.33
CA SER A 168 2.08 15.66 4.94
C SER A 168 2.36 15.62 3.44
N GLY A 169 1.40 15.16 2.63
CA GLY A 169 1.62 14.79 1.24
C GLY A 169 0.59 15.40 0.30
N THR A 170 0.56 14.89 -0.92
CA THR A 170 -0.49 15.28 -1.88
C THR A 170 -1.84 14.75 -1.40
N PRO A 171 -2.91 15.56 -1.39
CA PRO A 171 -4.22 15.12 -0.97
C PRO A 171 -4.70 13.91 -1.77
N GLN A 172 -5.23 12.93 -1.05
CA GLN A 172 -5.76 11.70 -1.60
C GLN A 172 -7.21 11.50 -1.17
N ILE A 173 -7.97 10.86 -2.06
CA ILE A 173 -9.34 10.43 -1.81
C ILE A 173 -9.35 8.92 -1.62
N TYR A 174 -10.01 8.48 -0.56
CA TYR A 174 -10.11 7.10 -0.15
C TYR A 174 -11.56 6.63 -0.20
N VAL A 175 -11.72 5.34 -0.45
CA VAL A 175 -12.99 4.64 -0.21
C VAL A 175 -12.83 3.75 1.00
N GLN A 176 -13.87 3.71 1.83
CA GLN A 176 -14.03 2.70 2.87
C GLN A 176 -15.38 2.03 2.70
N VAL A 177 -15.42 0.70 2.86
CA VAL A 177 -16.62 -0.10 2.76
C VAL A 177 -16.78 -0.90 4.03
N GLU A 178 -17.90 -0.71 4.72
CA GLU A 178 -18.24 -1.43 5.95
C GLU A 178 -19.36 -2.45 5.68
N ASP A 179 -19.22 -3.65 6.23
CA ASP A 179 -20.34 -4.56 6.43
C ASP A 179 -21.11 -4.12 7.68
N VAL A 180 -22.25 -3.45 7.47
CA VAL A 180 -23.03 -2.82 8.54
C VAL A 180 -23.54 -3.85 9.55
N LYS A 181 -23.92 -5.04 9.07
CA LYS A 181 -24.50 -6.09 9.90
C LYS A 181 -23.46 -6.72 10.82
N ARG A 182 -22.23 -6.88 10.32
CA ARG A 182 -21.13 -7.50 11.07
C ARG A 182 -20.26 -6.47 11.81
N GLY A 183 -20.38 -5.18 11.50
CA GLY A 183 -19.58 -4.11 12.09
C GLY A 183 -18.10 -4.16 11.69
N HIS A 184 -17.77 -4.75 10.53
CA HIS A 184 -16.40 -4.91 10.07
C HIS A 184 -16.14 -4.09 8.80
N ILE A 185 -14.98 -3.44 8.77
CA ILE A 185 -14.50 -2.76 7.55
C ILE A 185 -13.98 -3.81 6.57
N LEU A 186 -14.62 -3.92 5.40
CA LEU A 186 -14.25 -4.84 4.34
C LEU A 186 -13.06 -4.33 3.52
N ALA A 187 -13.01 -3.01 3.28
CA ALA A 187 -11.94 -2.40 2.50
C ALA A 187 -11.73 -0.95 2.92
N THR A 188 -10.47 -0.52 2.96
CA THR A 188 -10.07 0.89 2.97
C THR A 188 -8.83 1.03 2.08
N TYR A 189 -8.88 1.89 1.07
CA TYR A 189 -7.72 2.15 0.20
C TYR A 189 -7.88 3.47 -0.56
N SER A 190 -6.74 3.99 -1.01
CA SER A 190 -6.67 5.20 -1.82
C SER A 190 -7.22 4.94 -3.22
N MET A 191 -8.18 5.75 -3.66
CA MET A 191 -8.62 5.78 -5.05
C MET A 191 -7.67 6.63 -5.92
N GLY A 192 -6.83 7.45 -5.30
CA GLY A 192 -5.82 8.26 -5.98
C GLY A 192 -5.70 9.66 -5.39
N ARG A 193 -4.89 10.48 -6.05
CA ARG A 193 -4.72 11.90 -5.71
C ARG A 193 -5.99 12.67 -6.07
N ILE A 194 -6.33 13.66 -5.26
CA ILE A 194 -7.47 14.54 -5.50
C ILE A 194 -7.06 16.00 -5.43
N LEU A 195 -7.51 16.80 -6.39
CA LEU A 195 -7.49 18.25 -6.31
C LEU A 195 -8.76 18.73 -5.61
N ALA A 196 -8.67 18.83 -4.28
CA ALA A 196 -9.83 18.99 -3.38
C ALA A 196 -10.61 20.30 -3.53
N PHE A 197 -10.13 21.29 -4.31
CA PHE A 197 -10.90 22.49 -4.63
C PHE A 197 -12.17 22.15 -5.45
N ARG A 198 -12.20 21.00 -6.11
CA ARG A 198 -13.40 20.44 -6.73
C ARG A 198 -13.89 19.23 -5.93
N LYS A 199 -15.15 19.28 -5.49
CA LYS A 199 -15.78 18.15 -4.80
C LYS A 199 -15.92 16.95 -5.74
N ALA A 200 -15.64 15.76 -5.21
CA ALA A 200 -15.93 14.52 -5.93
C ALA A 200 -17.44 14.35 -6.14
N VAL A 201 -17.82 13.90 -7.34
CA VAL A 201 -19.19 13.52 -7.69
C VAL A 201 -19.36 12.03 -7.40
N LYS A 202 -20.48 11.66 -6.79
CA LYS A 202 -20.78 10.28 -6.38
C LYS A 202 -22.14 9.89 -6.94
N ALA A 203 -22.27 8.66 -7.39
CA ALA A 203 -23.54 8.06 -7.78
C ALA A 203 -23.54 6.56 -7.45
N ILE A 204 -24.73 5.98 -7.28
CA ILE A 204 -24.92 4.54 -7.09
C ILE A 204 -25.64 4.00 -8.32
N ASP A 205 -25.14 2.91 -8.89
CA ASP A 205 -25.80 2.22 -10.00
C ASP A 205 -26.85 1.21 -9.53
N ARG A 206 -27.60 0.62 -10.47
CA ARG A 206 -28.62 -0.41 -10.21
C ARG A 206 -28.08 -1.64 -9.47
N SER A 207 -26.79 -1.93 -9.60
CA SER A 207 -26.12 -3.05 -8.94
C SER A 207 -25.52 -2.64 -7.58
N ASN A 208 -25.87 -1.46 -7.07
CA ASN A 208 -25.35 -0.88 -5.83
C ASN A 208 -23.82 -0.69 -5.83
N ASN A 209 -23.20 -0.55 -7.01
CA ASN A 209 -21.81 -0.14 -7.11
C ASN A 209 -21.70 1.38 -6.93
N LEU A 210 -20.67 1.79 -6.22
CA LEU A 210 -20.32 3.19 -6.03
C LEU A 210 -19.50 3.70 -7.19
N HIS A 211 -20.00 4.72 -7.87
CA HIS A 211 -19.26 5.52 -8.85
C HIS A 211 -18.71 6.77 -8.16
N VAL A 212 -17.42 7.03 -8.32
CA VAL A 212 -16.76 8.24 -7.82
C VAL A 212 -15.99 8.89 -8.96
N LEU A 213 -16.30 10.15 -9.25
CA LEU A 213 -15.63 10.98 -10.23
C LEU A 213 -14.96 12.15 -9.51
N PHE A 214 -13.65 12.30 -9.67
CA PHE A 214 -12.88 13.34 -9.00
C PHE A 214 -11.74 13.85 -9.87
N LEU A 215 -11.39 15.12 -9.71
CA LEU A 215 -10.28 15.74 -10.40
C LEU A 215 -8.96 15.27 -9.77
N THR A 216 -8.08 14.61 -10.53
CA THR A 216 -6.81 14.05 -10.04
C THR A 216 -5.59 14.89 -10.43
N THR A 217 -5.65 15.57 -11.57
CA THR A 217 -4.68 16.60 -12.03
C THR A 217 -5.49 17.78 -12.58
N PRO A 218 -4.88 18.94 -12.89
CA PRO A 218 -5.65 20.07 -13.42
C PRO A 218 -6.45 19.76 -14.70
N GLU A 219 -6.02 18.74 -15.47
CA GLU A 219 -6.64 18.35 -16.74
C GLU A 219 -7.42 17.03 -16.69
N LEU A 220 -7.10 16.14 -15.72
CA LEU A 220 -7.63 14.78 -15.69
C LEU A 220 -8.58 14.56 -14.53
N TYR A 221 -9.72 13.96 -14.86
CA TYR A 221 -10.66 13.38 -13.93
C TYR A 221 -10.46 11.87 -13.87
N CYS A 222 -10.46 11.31 -12.67
CA CYS A 222 -10.49 9.88 -12.44
C CYS A 222 -11.92 9.45 -12.11
N HIS A 223 -12.44 8.47 -12.84
CA HIS A 223 -13.68 7.78 -12.54
C HIS A 223 -13.35 6.37 -12.04
N THR A 224 -13.70 6.09 -10.79
CA THR A 224 -13.55 4.77 -10.18
C THR A 224 -14.93 4.18 -9.86
N ILE A 225 -15.09 2.87 -10.09
CA ILE A 225 -16.28 2.11 -9.69
C ILE A 225 -15.86 1.08 -8.64
N VAL A 226 -16.55 1.06 -7.51
CA VAL A 226 -16.30 0.15 -6.38
C VAL A 226 -17.55 -0.68 -6.13
N ASN A 227 -17.41 -2.00 -6.05
CA ASN A 227 -18.53 -2.88 -5.76
C ASN A 227 -18.80 -3.03 -4.26
N THR A 228 -19.88 -3.75 -3.92
CA THR A 228 -20.32 -4.00 -2.53
C THR A 228 -19.36 -4.86 -1.70
N PHE A 229 -18.36 -5.47 -2.33
CA PHE A 229 -17.26 -6.19 -1.66
C PHE A 229 -16.03 -5.28 -1.42
N GLY A 230 -16.12 -4.00 -1.79
CA GLY A 230 -15.01 -3.06 -1.70
C GLY A 230 -13.98 -3.18 -2.80
N LYS A 231 -14.19 -4.00 -3.83
CA LYS A 231 -13.25 -4.14 -4.94
C LYS A 231 -13.49 -3.05 -5.99
N THR A 232 -12.43 -2.38 -6.44
CA THR A 232 -12.48 -1.53 -7.63
C THR A 232 -12.70 -2.40 -8.87
N THR A 233 -13.82 -2.20 -9.57
CA THR A 233 -14.17 -2.94 -10.80
C THR A 233 -13.74 -2.19 -12.06
N LYS A 234 -13.69 -0.86 -12.00
CA LYS A 234 -13.26 -0.02 -13.12
C LYS A 234 -12.52 1.21 -12.63
N ARG A 235 -11.48 1.61 -13.36
CA ARG A 235 -10.81 2.90 -13.20
C ARG A 235 -10.46 3.46 -14.57
N ASN A 236 -11.05 4.61 -14.89
CA ASN A 236 -10.88 5.30 -16.16
C ASN A 236 -10.49 6.76 -15.91
N TYR A 237 -9.82 7.36 -16.88
CA TYR A 237 -9.46 8.78 -16.85
C TYR A 237 -10.18 9.53 -17.96
N TYR A 238 -10.50 10.79 -17.71
CA TYR A 238 -11.25 11.64 -18.63
C TYR A 238 -10.70 13.07 -18.64
N LYS A 239 -10.78 13.73 -19.79
CA LYS A 239 -10.54 15.18 -19.95
C LYS A 239 -11.88 15.91 -20.07
N SER A 240 -11.93 17.15 -19.59
CA SER A 240 -13.08 18.05 -19.79
C SER A 240 -13.26 18.43 -21.25
N VAL A 241 -14.51 18.61 -21.70
CA VAL A 241 -14.85 19.07 -23.06
C VAL A 241 -15.39 20.50 -23.01
N SER A 242 -14.97 21.36 -23.93
CA SER A 242 -15.57 22.69 -24.19
C SER A 242 -15.83 23.54 -22.93
N ASN A 243 -14.85 23.60 -22.03
CA ASN A 243 -14.92 24.34 -20.75
C ASN A 243 -16.04 23.90 -19.79
N THR A 244 -16.63 22.73 -20.02
CA THR A 244 -17.58 22.09 -19.11
C THR A 244 -16.87 21.15 -18.15
N HIS A 245 -17.56 20.78 -17.07
CA HIS A 245 -17.01 19.86 -16.08
C HIS A 245 -17.60 18.46 -16.26
N PRO A 246 -16.76 17.42 -16.23
CA PRO A 246 -17.23 16.04 -16.17
C PRO A 246 -18.17 15.80 -14.98
N GLU A 247 -19.31 15.17 -15.27
CA GLU A 247 -20.35 14.84 -14.29
C GLU A 247 -20.78 13.38 -14.41
N LEU A 248 -21.47 12.87 -13.38
CA LEU A 248 -22.09 11.55 -13.40
C LEU A 248 -23.58 11.69 -13.71
N LEU A 249 -24.02 11.06 -14.79
CA LEU A 249 -25.43 10.95 -15.16
C LEU A 249 -25.96 9.56 -14.80
N THR A 250 -27.02 9.52 -14.01
CA THR A 250 -27.77 8.28 -13.73
C THR A 250 -28.89 8.15 -14.75
N HIS A 251 -28.87 7.08 -15.54
CA HIS A 251 -29.85 6.81 -16.59
C HIS A 251 -31.13 6.20 -16.02
N LYS A 252 -32.23 6.25 -16.79
CA LYS A 252 -33.52 5.64 -16.40
C LYS A 252 -33.43 4.14 -16.09
N HIS A 253 -32.51 3.42 -16.74
CA HIS A 253 -32.28 1.98 -16.49
C HIS A 253 -31.39 1.71 -15.26
N GLY A 254 -30.98 2.75 -14.54
CA GLY A 254 -30.13 2.70 -13.35
C GLY A 254 -28.63 2.54 -13.62
N GLY A 255 -28.19 2.59 -14.88
CA GLY A 255 -26.77 2.69 -15.20
C GLY A 255 -26.24 4.10 -14.93
N VAL A 256 -24.94 4.22 -14.68
CA VAL A 256 -24.26 5.51 -14.45
C VAL A 256 -23.14 5.69 -15.46
N SER A 257 -23.12 6.84 -16.14
CA SER A 257 -22.05 7.20 -17.09
C SER A 257 -21.45 8.57 -16.79
N VAL A 258 -20.22 8.79 -17.27
CA VAL A 258 -19.60 10.12 -17.26
C VAL A 258 -20.10 10.89 -18.48
N ILE A 259 -20.53 12.14 -18.29
CA ILE A 259 -20.90 13.08 -19.35
C ILE A 259 -19.96 14.29 -19.33
N ASN A 260 -20.01 15.15 -20.35
CA ASN A 260 -19.19 16.36 -20.46
C ASN A 260 -17.67 16.10 -20.45
N ALA A 261 -17.26 14.91 -20.93
CA ALA A 261 -15.89 14.46 -20.86
C ALA A 261 -15.51 13.56 -22.05
N THR A 262 -14.25 13.59 -22.43
CA THR A 262 -13.64 12.64 -23.39
C THR A 262 -12.75 11.65 -22.65
N PHE A 263 -12.75 10.40 -23.09
CA PHE A 263 -11.89 9.36 -22.51
C PHE A 263 -10.42 9.72 -22.73
N TYR A 264 -9.61 9.63 -21.67
CA TYR A 264 -8.17 9.86 -21.76
C TYR A 264 -7.47 8.56 -22.13
N ASP A 265 -6.78 8.58 -23.27
CA ASP A 265 -5.94 7.50 -23.75
C ASP A 265 -4.47 7.96 -23.75
N PRO A 266 -3.62 7.42 -22.85
CA PRO A 266 -2.25 7.90 -22.70
C PRO A 266 -1.40 7.69 -23.96
N THR A 267 -1.64 6.64 -24.74
CA THR A 267 -0.85 6.35 -25.95
C THR A 267 -1.11 7.39 -27.04
N LYS A 268 -2.38 7.70 -27.30
CA LYS A 268 -2.78 8.72 -28.28
C LYS A 268 -2.24 10.11 -27.92
N GLU A 269 -2.25 10.46 -26.64
CA GLU A 269 -1.69 11.73 -26.17
C GLU A 269 -0.17 11.82 -26.32
N MET A 270 0.54 10.70 -26.15
CA MET A 270 1.98 10.66 -26.41
C MET A 270 2.27 10.86 -27.90
N GLU A 271 1.56 10.14 -28.78
CA GLU A 271 1.67 10.29 -30.23
C GLU A 271 1.34 11.72 -30.70
N GLU A 272 0.33 12.36 -30.11
CA GLU A 272 0.01 13.75 -30.41
C GLU A 272 1.09 14.71 -29.91
N LYS A 273 1.66 14.49 -28.72
CA LYS A 273 2.76 15.31 -28.20
C LYS A 273 4.04 15.16 -29.02
N GLU A 274 4.32 13.97 -29.55
CA GLU A 274 5.47 13.73 -30.44
C GLU A 274 5.33 14.43 -31.80
N LYS A 275 4.10 14.76 -32.24
CA LYS A 275 3.88 15.58 -33.45
C LYS A 275 4.25 17.05 -33.26
N PHE A 276 4.41 17.52 -32.02
CA PHE A 276 4.83 18.89 -31.73
C PHE A 276 6.32 18.94 -31.41
N HIS A 277 7.07 19.66 -32.23
CA HIS A 277 8.48 19.96 -31.97
C HIS A 277 8.64 20.80 -30.71
N LYS A 278 9.62 20.45 -29.86
CA LYS A 278 9.96 21.29 -28.69
C LYS A 278 10.57 22.59 -29.17
N LEU A 279 10.30 23.71 -28.49
CA LEU A 279 10.97 25.00 -28.78
C LEU A 279 12.51 24.93 -28.67
N SER A 280 13.04 23.92 -27.96
CA SER A 280 14.48 23.65 -27.86
C SER A 280 15.05 22.82 -29.01
N GLU A 281 14.21 22.28 -29.89
CA GLU A 281 14.67 21.62 -31.11
C GLU A 281 15.08 22.69 -32.11
N LEU A 282 16.38 22.72 -32.44
CA LEU A 282 16.92 23.59 -33.46
C LEU A 282 16.24 23.26 -34.80
N PRO A 283 15.79 24.26 -35.56
CA PRO A 283 15.30 24.03 -36.92
C PRO A 283 16.37 23.28 -37.73
N ALA A 284 15.95 22.28 -38.50
CA ALA A 284 16.85 21.59 -39.42
C ALA A 284 17.50 22.62 -40.36
N GLY A 285 18.83 22.81 -40.23
CA GLY A 285 19.61 23.73 -41.06
C GLY A 285 20.41 24.82 -40.33
N TYR A 286 20.38 24.89 -39.00
CA TYR A 286 21.32 25.71 -38.22
C TYR A 286 22.32 24.84 -37.47
N GLU A 287 23.40 24.43 -38.16
CA GLU A 287 24.65 24.05 -37.49
C GLU A 287 25.48 25.33 -37.29
N GLN A 288 25.99 25.54 -36.07
CA GLN A 288 26.98 26.58 -35.75
C GLN A 288 28.38 26.10 -36.09
#